data_AF-A0A9D4BG49-F1
#
_entry.id   AF-A0A9D4BG49-F1
#
_cell.length_a   1.000
_cell.length_b   1.000
_cell.length_c   1.000
_cell.angle_alpha   90.00
_cell.angle_beta   90.00
_cell.angle_gamma   90.00
#
_symmetry.space_group_name_H-M   'P 1'
#
loop_
_entity.id
_entity.type
_entity.pdbx_description
1 polymer ?
#
loop_
_entity_poly.entity_id
_entity_poly.type
_entity_poly.pdbx_seq_one_letter_code
_entity_poly.pdbx_strand_id
1 'polypeptide(L)'
;MRKLRGGEIDIIMLKVCGKEIDNIMMQVHSSDIDTHMLKVCGNEINILMLKVRGGPIDIIQLKECGSEIDIVLLKVLSNEIDIIMLKETGNEIGITLLKVRSSEIGIIRKSRLKKTI
;
A
#
# COMPACT_ATOMS: atom_id res chain seq x y z
N MET A 1 12.51 -4.17 -9.46
CA MET A 1 11.06 -4.36 -9.72
C MET A 1 10.73 -5.81 -9.46
N ARG A 2 9.89 -6.12 -8.46
CA ARG A 2 9.39 -7.48 -8.23
C ARG A 2 8.02 -7.60 -8.88
N LYS A 3 7.86 -8.59 -9.76
CA LYS A 3 6.58 -8.91 -10.41
C LYS A 3 6.08 -10.21 -9.81
N LEU A 4 4.92 -10.16 -9.18
CA LEU A 4 4.26 -11.31 -8.59
C LEU A 4 3.08 -11.66 -9.50
N ARG A 5 2.90 -12.94 -9.77
CA ARG A 5 1.77 -13.53 -10.50
C ARG A 5 1.20 -14.61 -9.59
N GLY A 6 -0.11 -14.79 -9.57
CA GLY A 6 -0.64 -15.94 -8.85
C GLY A 6 -1.97 -16.48 -9.35
N GLY A 7 -2.64 -17.22 -8.47
CA GLY A 7 -3.75 -18.14 -8.75
C GLY A 7 -5.10 -17.57 -8.33
N GLU A 8 -6.09 -18.42 -8.05
CA GLU A 8 -7.45 -17.99 -7.66
C GLU A 8 -7.49 -17.12 -6.38
N ILE A 9 -6.48 -17.24 -5.51
CA ILE A 9 -6.32 -16.40 -4.31
C ILE A 9 -4.84 -16.09 -4.11
N ASP A 10 -4.46 -14.81 -4.10
CA ASP A 10 -3.08 -14.39 -3.85
C ASP A 10 -2.91 -13.61 -2.54
N ILE A 11 -1.88 -13.97 -1.78
CA ILE A 11 -1.44 -13.22 -0.59
C ILE A 11 -0.01 -12.76 -0.79
N ILE A 12 0.19 -11.45 -0.81
CA ILE A 12 1.50 -10.82 -0.96
C ILE A 12 1.82 -10.05 0.31
N MET A 13 2.89 -10.47 1.00
CA MET A 13 3.43 -9.78 2.15
C MET A 13 4.84 -9.28 1.87
N LEU A 14 5.07 -7.98 2.10
CA LEU A 14 6.40 -7.40 2.00
C LEU A 14 6.69 -6.52 3.22
N LYS A 15 7.85 -6.73 3.83
CA LYS A 15 8.36 -5.95 4.95
C LYS A 15 9.69 -5.33 4.55
N VAL A 16 9.80 -4.03 4.71
CA VAL A 16 11.04 -3.28 4.47
C VAL A 16 11.43 -2.53 5.73
N CYS A 17 12.72 -2.59 6.05
CA CYS A 17 13.34 -1.81 7.10
C CYS A 17 14.67 -1.28 6.57
N GLY A 18 14.82 0.04 6.53
CA GLY A 18 16.05 0.71 6.14
C GLY A 18 16.48 1.71 7.20
N LYS A 19 17.41 2.61 6.86
CA LYS A 19 17.89 3.68 7.75
C LYS A 19 17.86 5.10 7.17
N GLU A 20 17.80 5.25 5.85
CA GLU A 20 17.91 6.56 5.18
C GLU A 20 16.78 6.77 4.18
N ILE A 21 16.85 6.14 3.01
CA ILE A 21 15.84 6.27 1.95
C ILE A 21 15.44 4.90 1.43
N ASP A 22 14.16 4.58 1.47
CA ASP A 22 13.60 3.38 0.82
C ASP A 22 12.63 3.75 -0.31
N ASN A 23 12.93 3.23 -1.51
CA ASN A 23 12.07 3.33 -2.68
C ASN A 23 11.49 1.95 -3.01
N ILE A 24 10.20 1.77 -2.76
CA ILE A 24 9.51 0.49 -2.97
C ILE A 24 8.56 0.61 -4.14
N MET A 25 8.81 -0.15 -5.21
CA MET A 25 7.90 -0.27 -6.34
C MET A 25 7.40 -1.71 -6.48
N MET A 26 6.09 -1.87 -6.40
CA MET A 26 5.41 -3.15 -6.55
C MET A 26 4.33 -3.07 -7.62
N GLN A 27 4.33 -4.05 -8.52
CA GLN A 27 3.26 -4.27 -9.49
C GLN A 27 2.70 -5.66 -9.29
N VAL A 28 1.41 -5.73 -9.02
CA VAL A 28 0.70 -6.99 -8.89
C VAL A 28 -0.33 -7.13 -9.99
N HIS A 29 -0.35 -8.33 -10.57
CA HIS A 29 -1.36 -8.82 -11.48
C HIS A 29 -1.87 -10.12 -10.90
N SER A 30 -3.14 -10.14 -10.57
CA SER A 30 -3.69 -11.21 -9.74
C SER A 30 -5.12 -11.52 -10.15
N SER A 31 -5.60 -12.67 -9.70
CA SER A 31 -6.85 -13.28 -10.13
C SER A 31 -7.79 -13.43 -8.94
N ASP A 32 -9.05 -13.19 -9.21
CA ASP A 32 -10.21 -13.28 -8.34
C ASP A 32 -10.17 -12.59 -6.96
N ILE A 33 -9.40 -13.07 -5.97
CA ILE A 33 -9.36 -12.49 -4.62
C ILE A 33 -7.94 -12.29 -4.14
N ASP A 34 -7.57 -11.04 -3.82
CA ASP A 34 -6.19 -10.70 -3.50
C ASP A 34 -6.03 -9.92 -2.21
N THR A 35 -4.98 -10.27 -1.45
CA THR A 35 -4.60 -9.56 -0.23
C THR A 35 -3.14 -9.11 -0.30
N HIS A 36 -2.96 -7.80 -0.17
CA HIS A 36 -1.66 -7.14 -0.22
C HIS A 36 -1.36 -6.48 1.12
N MET A 37 -0.28 -6.90 1.77
CA MET A 37 0.18 -6.30 3.00
C MET A 37 1.61 -5.79 2.85
N LEU A 38 1.79 -4.49 3.06
CA LEU A 38 3.08 -3.88 3.08
C LEU A 38 3.34 -3.20 4.41
N LYS A 39 4.52 -3.48 4.98
CA LYS A 39 5.03 -2.78 6.16
C LYS A 39 6.38 -2.15 5.88
N VAL A 40 6.47 -0.84 6.05
CA VAL A 40 7.72 -0.07 5.91
C VAL A 40 8.05 0.58 7.25
N CYS A 41 9.30 0.48 7.70
CA CYS A 41 9.74 1.06 8.97
C CYS A 41 11.16 1.63 8.91
N GLY A 42 11.39 2.78 9.56
CA GLY A 42 12.72 3.18 10.05
C GLY A 42 13.61 4.01 9.11
N ASN A 43 13.07 4.70 8.12
CA ASN A 43 13.84 5.55 7.20
C ASN A 43 13.53 7.02 7.40
N GLU A 44 14.45 7.94 7.13
CA GLU A 44 14.13 9.37 7.08
C GLU A 44 13.07 9.67 6.01
N ILE A 45 13.21 9.06 4.82
CA ILE A 45 12.29 9.22 3.69
C ILE A 45 11.84 7.87 3.16
N ASN A 46 10.52 7.69 3.02
CA ASN A 46 9.94 6.55 2.32
C ASN A 46 9.15 7.00 1.09
N ILE A 47 9.39 6.32 -0.03
CA ILE A 47 8.57 6.47 -1.23
C ILE A 47 8.04 5.09 -1.63
N LEU A 48 6.72 4.96 -1.56
CA LEU A 48 6.00 3.77 -1.92
C LEU A 48 5.16 3.99 -3.17
N MET A 49 5.37 3.15 -4.17
CA MET A 49 4.52 3.04 -5.35
C MET A 49 3.97 1.62 -5.46
N LEU A 50 2.66 1.48 -5.26
CA LEU A 50 1.95 0.22 -5.45
C LEU A 50 0.93 0.38 -6.58
N LYS A 51 1.01 -0.53 -7.55
CA LYS A 51 0.03 -0.66 -8.63
C LYS A 51 -0.57 -2.06 -8.59
N VAL A 52 -1.85 -2.12 -8.31
CA VAL A 52 -2.64 -3.35 -8.31
C VAL A 52 -3.57 -3.35 -9.52
N ARG A 53 -3.59 -4.49 -10.21
CA ARG A 53 -4.59 -4.87 -11.20
C ARG A 53 -5.09 -6.24 -10.79
N GLY A 54 -6.14 -6.26 -9.98
CA GLY A 54 -6.68 -7.48 -9.39
C GLY A 54 -7.98 -7.95 -10.04
N GLY A 55 -8.51 -9.03 -9.47
CA GLY A 55 -9.80 -9.62 -9.80
C GLY A 55 -10.98 -8.85 -9.18
N PRO A 56 -12.14 -9.49 -8.98
CA PRO A 56 -13.31 -8.88 -8.35
C PRO A 56 -13.05 -8.32 -6.95
N ILE A 57 -12.19 -8.92 -6.12
CA ILE A 57 -11.98 -8.47 -4.74
C ILE A 57 -10.49 -8.20 -4.46
N ASP A 58 -10.20 -6.95 -4.08
CA ASP A 58 -8.86 -6.48 -3.76
C ASP A 58 -8.80 -5.89 -2.33
N ILE A 59 -7.94 -6.46 -1.48
CA ILE A 59 -7.68 -5.96 -0.12
C ILE A 59 -6.23 -5.49 -0.02
N ILE A 60 -6.04 -4.21 0.33
CA ILE A 60 -4.73 -3.58 0.42
C ILE A 60 -4.55 -2.95 1.79
N GLN A 61 -3.50 -3.36 2.49
CA GLN A 61 -3.08 -2.82 3.78
C GLN A 61 -1.65 -2.28 3.68
N LEU A 62 -1.51 -0.97 3.86
CA LEU A 62 -0.22 -0.30 3.91
C LEU A 62 0.00 0.24 5.33
N LYS A 63 1.10 -0.18 5.96
CA LYS A 63 1.54 0.31 7.26
C LYS A 63 2.93 0.90 7.17
N GLU A 64 3.04 2.15 7.60
CA GLU A 64 4.28 2.91 7.58
C GLU A 64 4.57 3.47 8.97
N CYS A 65 5.83 3.40 9.40
CA CYS A 65 6.23 3.77 10.74
C CYS A 65 7.65 4.34 10.84
N GLY A 66 7.78 5.45 11.55
CA GLY A 66 9.07 5.93 12.04
C GLY A 66 9.94 6.60 10.98
N SER A 67 9.30 7.31 10.07
CA SER A 67 9.91 8.12 9.02
C SER A 67 9.59 9.58 9.18
N GLU A 68 10.43 10.50 8.69
CA GLU A 68 10.13 11.93 8.73
C GLU A 68 9.20 12.34 7.59
N ILE A 69 9.49 11.82 6.39
CA ILE A 69 8.73 12.07 5.16
C ILE A 69 8.25 10.76 4.55
N ASP A 70 6.93 10.68 4.32
CA ASP A 70 6.29 9.56 3.64
C ASP A 70 5.55 10.00 2.39
N ILE A 71 5.80 9.30 1.29
CA ILE A 71 5.08 9.47 0.03
C ILE A 71 4.51 8.12 -0.41
N VAL A 72 3.18 8.00 -0.37
CA VAL A 72 2.44 6.81 -0.81
C VAL A 72 1.65 7.11 -2.06
N LEU A 73 1.99 6.45 -3.16
CA LEU A 73 1.22 6.40 -4.39
C LEU A 73 0.60 5.02 -4.56
N LEU A 74 -0.72 4.96 -4.46
CA LEU A 74 -1.48 3.73 -4.67
C LEU A 74 -2.40 3.87 -5.87
N LYS A 75 -2.26 2.96 -6.84
CA LYS A 75 -3.15 2.84 -7.99
C LYS A 75 -3.78 1.46 -8.01
N VAL A 76 -5.09 1.41 -7.86
CA VAL A 76 -5.89 0.19 -7.88
C VAL A 76 -6.80 0.20 -9.09
N LEU A 77 -6.85 -0.93 -9.76
CA LEU A 77 -7.71 -1.24 -10.88
C LEU A 77 -8.33 -2.61 -10.58
N SER A 78 -9.51 -2.60 -9.97
CA SER A 78 -10.32 -3.79 -9.66
C SER A 78 -11.59 -3.76 -10.53
N ASN A 79 -12.52 -4.69 -10.31
CA ASN A 79 -13.82 -4.70 -10.99
C ASN A 79 -15.01 -4.56 -10.03
N GLU A 80 -14.94 -5.07 -8.78
CA GLU A 80 -16.13 -5.13 -7.91
C GLU A 80 -15.90 -4.51 -6.52
N ILE A 81 -14.96 -5.03 -5.71
CA ILE A 81 -14.76 -4.63 -4.32
C ILE A 81 -13.30 -4.26 -4.06
N ASP A 82 -13.09 -3.05 -3.54
CA ASP A 82 -11.79 -2.55 -3.08
C ASP A 82 -11.83 -2.17 -1.60
N ILE A 83 -10.96 -2.77 -0.79
CA ILE A 83 -10.74 -2.39 0.62
C ILE A 83 -9.31 -1.92 0.80
N ILE A 84 -9.15 -0.63 1.07
CA ILE A 84 -7.84 0.02 1.20
C ILE A 84 -7.69 0.62 2.60
N MET A 85 -6.69 0.13 3.33
CA MET A 85 -6.34 0.63 4.66
C MET A 85 -4.92 1.16 4.67
N LEU A 86 -4.78 2.44 5.00
CA LEU A 86 -3.52 3.16 5.10
C LEU A 86 -3.30 3.60 6.54
N LYS A 87 -2.20 3.16 7.14
CA LYS A 87 -1.81 3.53 8.49
C LYS A 87 -0.40 4.09 8.50
N GLU A 88 -0.30 5.37 8.82
CA GLU A 88 0.96 6.11 8.95
C GLU A 88 1.17 6.47 10.42
N THR A 89 2.37 6.25 10.94
CA THR A 89 2.70 6.59 12.34
C THR A 89 4.08 7.20 12.48
N GLY A 90 4.18 8.32 13.19
CA GLY A 90 5.46 8.92 13.55
C GLY A 90 6.07 9.83 12.49
N ASN A 91 5.36 10.13 11.40
CA ASN A 91 5.79 11.00 10.32
C ASN A 91 5.44 12.47 10.54
N GLU A 92 6.35 13.35 10.14
CA GLU A 92 6.17 14.81 10.15
C GLU A 92 5.44 15.27 8.89
N ILE A 93 5.86 14.74 7.74
CA ILE A 93 5.26 15.01 6.43
C ILE A 93 4.75 13.69 5.84
N GLY A 94 3.49 13.67 5.41
CA GLY A 94 2.85 12.49 4.85
C GLY A 94 1.97 12.86 3.67
N ILE A 95 2.35 12.41 2.47
CA ILE A 95 1.62 12.61 1.22
C ILE A 95 1.06 11.26 0.79
N THR A 96 -0.25 11.20 0.60
CA THR A 96 -0.90 10.02 0.00
C THR A 96 -1.67 10.45 -1.22
N LEU A 97 -1.37 9.82 -2.34
CA LEU A 97 -2.16 9.88 -3.54
C LEU A 97 -2.77 8.51 -3.80
N LEU A 98 -4.10 8.45 -3.78
CA LEU A 98 -4.85 7.25 -4.06
C LEU A 98 -5.66 7.42 -5.34
N LYS A 99 -5.50 6.48 -6.27
CA LYS A 99 -6.33 6.38 -7.47
C LYS A 99 -6.94 4.99 -7.56
N VAL A 100 -8.23 4.91 -7.27
CA VAL A 100 -9.05 3.70 -7.46
C VAL A 100 -9.88 3.90 -8.72
N ARG A 101 -9.95 2.89 -9.59
CA ARG A 101 -10.78 2.94 -10.79
C ARG A 101 -11.40 1.56 -11.01
N SER A 102 -12.71 1.56 -11.19
CA SER A 102 -13.59 0.37 -11.35
C SER A 102 -13.82 -0.44 -10.07
N SER A 103 -14.45 0.16 -9.06
CA SER A 103 -15.02 -0.60 -7.94
C SER A 103 -16.49 -0.26 -7.83
N GLU A 104 -17.37 -1.26 -7.80
CA GLU A 104 -18.77 -1.08 -7.41
C GLU A 104 -18.85 -0.68 -5.93
N ILE A 105 -17.99 -1.26 -5.09
CA ILE A 105 -17.89 -0.99 -3.67
C ILE A 105 -16.43 -0.64 -3.33
N GLY A 106 -16.20 0.57 -2.82
CA GLY A 106 -14.88 1.03 -2.40
C GLY A 106 -14.87 1.50 -0.95
N ILE A 107 -14.05 0.88 -0.11
CA ILE A 107 -13.79 1.33 1.26
C ILE A 107 -12.35 1.81 1.35
N ILE A 108 -12.18 3.09 1.69
CA ILE A 108 -10.86 3.70 1.88
C ILE A 108 -10.79 4.25 3.29
N ARG A 109 -9.84 3.75 4.08
CA ARG A 109 -9.55 4.24 5.41
C ARG A 109 -8.09 4.68 5.51
N LYS A 110 -7.87 5.98 5.69
CA LYS A 110 -6.56 6.53 6.08
C LYS A 110 -6.56 6.88 7.56
N SER A 111 -5.51 6.48 8.26
CA SER A 111 -5.24 6.86 9.65
C SER A 111 -3.80 7.33 9.78
N ARG A 112 -3.61 8.46 10.47
CA ARG A 112 -2.28 9.00 10.78
C ARG A 112 -2.17 9.29 12.27
N LEU A 113 -1.19 8.68 12.93
CA LEU A 113 -0.85 8.98 14.32
C LEU A 113 0.39 9.85 14.34
N LYS A 114 0.26 11.07 14.86
CA LYS A 114 1.40 11.97 15.06
C LYS A 114 2.29 11.43 16.18
N LYS A 115 3.59 11.71 16.08
CA LYS A 115 4.54 11.48 17.17
C LYS A 115 4.14 12.40 18.33
N THR A 116 3.74 11.81 19.46
CA THR A 116 3.54 12.57 20.69
C THR A 116 4.93 12.80 21.29
N ILE A 117 5.33 14.06 21.40
CA ILE A 117 6.59 14.50 22.03
C ILE A 117 6.38 14.52 23.55
#